data_AF-E3R0K4-F1
#
_entry.id   AF-E3R0K4-F1
#
_cell.length_a   1.000
_cell.length_b   1.000
_cell.length_c   1.000
_cell.angle_alpha   90.00
_cell.angle_beta   90.00
_cell.angle_gamma   90.00
#
_symmetry.space_group_name_H-M   'P 1'
#
loop_
_entity.id
_entity.type
_entity.pdbx_description
1 polymer ?
#
loop_
_entity_poly.entity_id
_entity_poly.type
_entity_poly.pdbx_seq_one_letter_code
_entity_poly.pdbx_strand_id
1 'polypeptide(L)'
;MKTSVRNLLLLSYAATAYVAAAPGSGDARAAAICGDLGVLSIEDGQLPEGVSRADLRMCAGHPNGRTRVLDPEQGASLAPMGGDA
;
A
#
# COMPACT_ATOMS: atom_id res chain seq x y z
N MET A 1 39.37 -28.38 0.24
CA MET A 1 39.04 -26.94 0.34
C MET A 1 38.54 -26.68 1.75
N LYS A 2 39.25 -25.93 2.58
CA LYS A 2 38.85 -25.65 3.98
C LYS A 2 38.35 -24.21 4.06
N THR A 3 37.05 -24.04 3.90
CA THR A 3 36.41 -22.73 4.04
C THR A 3 36.52 -22.29 5.49
N SER A 4 37.21 -21.18 5.71
CA SER A 4 37.40 -20.60 7.04
C SER A 4 36.05 -20.22 7.65
N VAL A 5 35.83 -20.53 8.93
CA VAL A 5 34.61 -20.19 9.69
C VAL A 5 34.30 -18.69 9.61
N ARG A 6 35.33 -17.85 9.48
CA ARG A 6 35.18 -16.40 9.23
C ARG A 6 34.46 -16.10 7.91
N ASN A 7 34.76 -16.86 6.85
CA ASN A 7 34.09 -16.71 5.57
C ASN A 7 32.65 -17.25 5.65
N LEU A 8 32.40 -18.31 6.43
CA LEU A 8 31.05 -18.82 6.66
C LEU A 8 30.16 -17.77 7.37
N LEU A 9 30.72 -17.08 8.38
CA LEU A 9 30.03 -16.01 9.12
C LEU A 9 29.76 -14.76 8.28
N LEU A 10 30.68 -14.40 7.38
CA LEU A 10 30.48 -13.26 6.48
C LEU A 10 29.39 -13.53 5.43
N LEU A 11 29.34 -14.75 4.89
CA LEU A 11 28.27 -15.15 3.97
C LEU A 11 26.89 -15.18 4.65
N SER A 12 26.80 -15.64 5.90
CA SER A 12 25.52 -15.67 6.61
C SER A 12 25.01 -14.27 6.96
N TYR A 13 25.89 -13.32 7.29
CA TYR A 13 25.50 -11.92 7.56
C TYR A 13 25.03 -11.18 6.30
N ALA A 14 25.63 -11.45 5.14
CA ALA A 14 25.18 -10.85 3.88
C ALA A 14 23.79 -11.35 3.45
N ALA A 15 23.46 -12.60 3.76
CA ALA A 15 22.16 -13.18 3.42
C ALA A 15 20.99 -12.56 4.22
N THR A 16 21.20 -12.19 5.49
CA THR A 16 20.13 -11.60 6.32
C THR A 16 19.81 -10.15 5.94
N ALA A 17 20.80 -9.38 5.47
CA ALA A 17 20.59 -8.02 4.98
C ALA A 17 19.76 -7.99 3.67
N TYR A 18 19.92 -9.01 2.80
CA TYR A 18 19.19 -9.09 1.54
C TYR A 18 17.69 -9.37 1.73
N VAL A 19 17.30 -10.12 2.77
CA VAL A 19 15.89 -10.41 3.07
C VAL A 19 15.15 -9.18 3.61
N ALA A 20 15.84 -8.31 4.35
CA ALA A 20 15.27 -7.05 4.84
C ALA A 20 15.10 -5.99 3.74
N ALA A 21 15.94 -6.04 2.71
CA ALA A 21 15.90 -5.13 1.55
C ALA A 21 15.10 -5.68 0.36
N ALA A 22 14.57 -6.91 0.45
CA ALA A 22 13.76 -7.49 -0.60
C ALA A 22 12.41 -6.74 -0.70
N PRO A 23 12.06 -6.19 -1.87
CA PRO A 23 10.70 -5.69 -2.11
C PRO A 23 9.75 -6.87 -1.94
N GLY A 24 8.89 -6.82 -0.94
CA GLY A 24 7.99 -7.93 -0.65
C GLY A 24 7.51 -8.04 0.79
N SER A 25 8.21 -7.48 1.78
CA SER A 25 7.73 -7.53 3.18
C SER A 25 6.48 -6.66 3.39
N GLY A 26 6.45 -5.48 2.76
CA GLY A 26 5.26 -4.63 2.67
C GLY A 26 4.16 -5.25 1.80
N ASP A 27 4.53 -5.83 0.66
CA ASP A 27 3.59 -6.32 -0.34
C ASP A 27 2.89 -7.61 0.10
N ALA A 28 3.59 -8.52 0.77
CA ALA A 28 3.00 -9.75 1.30
C ALA A 28 1.98 -9.46 2.42
N ARG A 29 2.28 -8.49 3.31
CA ARG A 29 1.34 -8.05 4.34
C ARG A 29 0.13 -7.34 3.74
N ALA A 30 0.36 -6.45 2.77
CA ALA A 30 -0.72 -5.77 2.07
C ALA A 30 -1.61 -6.76 1.32
N ALA A 31 -1.02 -7.76 0.66
CA ALA A 31 -1.76 -8.83 -0.02
C ALA A 31 -2.62 -9.63 0.96
N ALA A 32 -2.10 -9.98 2.14
CA ALA A 32 -2.87 -10.67 3.16
C ALA A 32 -4.05 -9.83 3.70
N ILE A 33 -3.89 -8.51 3.79
CA ILE A 33 -4.98 -7.61 4.23
C ILE A 33 -6.03 -7.43 3.12
N CYS A 34 -5.59 -7.30 1.87
CA CYS A 34 -6.49 -7.00 0.76
C CYS A 34 -7.21 -8.24 0.20
N GLY A 35 -6.63 -9.43 0.32
CA GLY A 35 -7.22 -10.68 -0.19
C GLY A 35 -7.65 -10.54 -1.64
N ASP A 36 -8.91 -10.89 -1.93
CA ASP A 36 -9.48 -10.86 -3.28
C ASP A 36 -9.63 -9.46 -3.88
N LEU A 37 -9.53 -8.39 -3.06
CA LEU A 37 -9.59 -7.02 -3.56
C LEU A 37 -8.30 -6.62 -4.30
N GLY A 38 -7.19 -7.33 -4.05
CA GLY A 38 -5.87 -7.00 -4.55
C GLY A 38 -5.28 -5.73 -3.91
N VAL A 39 -3.95 -5.62 -3.94
CA VAL A 39 -3.22 -4.43 -3.47
C VAL A 39 -3.26 -3.36 -4.56
N LEU A 40 -3.48 -2.11 -4.18
CA LEU A 40 -3.41 -0.98 -5.09
C LEU A 40 -1.95 -0.74 -5.50
N SER A 41 -1.66 -0.91 -6.79
CA SER A 41 -0.36 -0.62 -7.38
C SER A 41 -0.52 0.50 -8.40
N ILE A 42 0.08 1.65 -8.09
CA ILE A 42 0.15 2.85 -8.93
C ILE A 42 1.61 3.32 -8.93
N GLU A 43 2.14 3.76 -10.07
CA GLU A 43 3.48 4.34 -10.12
C GLU A 43 3.45 5.78 -9.58
N ASP A 44 4.50 6.23 -8.89
CA ASP A 44 4.50 7.56 -8.24
C ASP A 44 4.28 8.71 -9.23
N GLY A 45 4.64 8.54 -10.51
CA GLY A 45 4.41 9.52 -11.57
C GLY A 45 2.98 9.55 -12.14
N GLN A 46 2.09 8.66 -11.68
CA GLN A 46 0.69 8.61 -12.11
C GLN A 46 -0.27 9.29 -11.13
N LEU A 47 0.25 9.77 -9.99
CA LEU A 47 -0.57 10.50 -9.03
C LEU A 47 -0.80 11.94 -9.50
N PRO A 48 -2.01 12.49 -9.34
CA PRO A 48 -2.26 13.90 -9.53
C PRO A 48 -1.37 14.77 -8.62
N GLU A 49 -1.11 16.00 -9.03
CA GLU A 49 -0.36 16.95 -8.19
C GLU A 49 -1.04 17.12 -6.83
N GLY A 50 -0.25 17.11 -5.75
CA GLY A 50 -0.74 17.23 -4.37
C GLY A 50 -1.30 15.94 -3.77
N VAL A 51 -1.38 14.83 -4.51
CA VAL A 51 -1.85 13.54 -3.99
C VAL A 51 -0.66 12.66 -3.61
N SER A 52 -0.61 12.23 -2.35
CA SER A 52 0.38 11.27 -1.87
C SER A 52 -0.18 9.84 -1.86
N ARG A 53 0.70 8.83 -1.79
CA ARG A 53 0.26 7.44 -1.61
C ARG A 53 -0.52 7.21 -0.32
N ALA A 54 -0.33 8.04 0.70
CA ALA A 54 -1.07 7.93 1.96
C ALA A 54 -2.54 8.34 1.83
N ASP A 55 -2.86 9.14 0.81
CA ASP A 55 -4.23 9.56 0.49
C ASP A 55 -5.00 8.47 -0.27
N LEU A 56 -4.30 7.44 -0.76
CA LEU A 56 -4.88 6.33 -1.48
C LEU A 56 -5.28 5.18 -0.56
N ARG A 57 -6.31 4.46 -0.98
CA ARG A 57 -6.68 3.20 -0.33
C ARG A 57 -5.63 2.14 -0.65
N MET A 58 -5.27 1.35 0.34
CA MET A 58 -4.29 0.26 0.15
C MET A 58 -4.79 -0.84 -0.79
N CYS A 59 -6.10 -1.12 -0.82
CA CYS A 59 -6.68 -2.20 -1.63
C CYS A 59 -7.39 -1.66 -2.88
N ALA A 60 -7.25 -2.36 -4.01
CA ALA A 60 -7.70 -1.91 -5.32
C ALA A 60 -9.22 -2.02 -5.50
N GLY A 61 -9.80 -3.17 -5.17
CA GLY A 61 -11.18 -3.53 -5.51
C GLY A 61 -12.27 -3.05 -4.56
N HIS A 62 -12.08 -1.96 -3.81
CA HIS A 62 -13.13 -1.53 -2.88
C HIS A 62 -14.41 -1.10 -3.63
N PRO A 63 -15.59 -1.60 -3.23
CA PRO A 63 -16.83 -1.18 -3.86
C PRO A 63 -17.06 0.32 -3.65
N ASN A 64 -17.60 1.00 -4.68
CA ASN A 64 -17.90 2.44 -4.70
C ASN A 64 -19.04 2.86 -3.74
N GLY A 65 -19.32 2.05 -2.72
CA GLY A 65 -20.46 2.20 -1.84
C GLY A 65 -21.78 1.87 -2.54
N ARG A 66 -22.89 2.05 -1.81
CA ARG A 66 -24.24 1.93 -2.38
C ARG A 66 -24.52 3.16 -3.22
N THR A 67 -25.09 2.99 -4.41
CA THR A 67 -25.73 4.09 -5.14
C THR A 67 -26.92 4.58 -4.31
N ARG A 68 -26.72 5.67 -3.58
CA ARG A 68 -27.78 6.34 -2.81
C ARG A 68 -27.92 7.76 -3.34
N VAL A 69 -29.16 8.19 -3.54
CA VAL A 69 -29.46 9.61 -3.72
C VAL A 69 -29.18 10.27 -2.38
N LEU A 70 -28.19 11.16 -2.35
CA LEU A 70 -27.91 11.99 -1.19
C LEU A 70 -28.77 13.24 -1.33
N ASP A 71 -29.98 13.19 -0.78
CA ASP A 71 -30.89 14.33 -0.73
C ASP A 71 -30.74 15.04 0.63
N PRO A 72 -30.15 16.25 0.67
CA PRO A 72 -30.00 17.02 1.90
C PRO A 72 -31.33 17.36 2.56
N GLU A 73 -32.40 17.54 1.77
CA GLU A 73 -33.74 17.84 2.29
C GLU A 73 -34.38 16.63 2.98
N GLN A 74 -33.93 15.42 2.62
CA GLN A 74 -34.27 14.17 3.31
C GLN A 74 -33.24 13.79 4.39
N GLY A 75 -32.37 14.74 4.78
CA GLY A 75 -31.43 14.57 5.89
C GLY A 75 -30.13 13.84 5.51
N ALA A 76 -29.78 13.75 4.22
CA ALA A 76 -28.47 13.26 3.83
C ALA A 76 -27.38 14.26 4.26
N SER A 77 -26.48 13.82 5.13
CA SER A 77 -25.25 14.56 5.42
C SER A 77 -24.33 14.50 4.19
N LEU A 78 -24.13 15.66 3.55
CA LEU A 78 -23.11 15.84 2.52
C LEU A 78 -21.81 16.28 3.20
N ALA A 79 -20.67 15.74 2.74
CA ALA A 79 -19.38 16.30 3.13
C ALA A 79 -19.35 17.79 2.73
N PRO A 80 -18.74 18.68 3.54
CA PRO A 80 -18.61 20.09 3.18
C PRO A 80 -17.97 20.20 1.79
N MET A 81 -18.68 20.81 0.83
CA MET A 81 -18.17 21.12 -0.50
C MET A 81 -17.25 22.34 -0.42
N GLY A 82 -16.15 22.23 0.33
CA GLY A 82 -15.22 23.33 0.57
C GLY A 82 -13.87 22.82 1.05
N GLY A 83 -12.91 22.79 0.13
CA GLY A 83 -11.51 22.45 0.36
C GLY A 83 -10.64 23.00 -0.76
N ASP A 84 -10.77 24.29 -1.07
CA ASP A 84 -9.70 25.03 -1.73
C ASP A 84 -8.70 25.43 -0.63
N ALA A 85 -7.60 24.67 -0.49
CA ALA A 85 -6.28 25.07 0.01
C ALA A 85 -5.41 23.84 0.31
#